data_AF-A0AAN8BWT7-F1
#
_entry.id   AF-A0AAN8BWT7-F1
#
_cell.length_a   1.000
_cell.length_b   1.000
_cell.length_c   1.000
_cell.angle_alpha   90.00
_cell.angle_beta   90.00
_cell.angle_gamma   90.00
#
_symmetry.space_group_name_H-M   'P 1'
#
loop_
_entity.id
_entity.type
_entity.pdbx_description
1 polymer ?
#
loop_
_entity_poly.entity_id
_entity_poly.type
_entity_poly.pdbx_seq_one_letter_code
_entity_poly.pdbx_strand_id
1 'polypeptide(L)'
;MASAQSEQSSVLQDELTCPVCLDLYRDPHLLPCGHNFCKNCLNRLRRQADQGRFRCPECRDSHRCGLNFQKNFKLANIADDYRHRRSATTAAAAASKSREPLSSSVSVQQGKSVSAVPCDYCPAAAEEASGVCAVDDEYSAASGSVVVIEKQDAAAAGSMFAVKTCLKCEVSMCQEHVKPHLELPAFREHPLTEPMNDLWKRKCPDHDEIYRYYCMDDKMCVCNACTIEGGHSGHKIKTLKNTMKDFKGTLDKQMHRVERKYSMAEKKLQEQKEKERQNKKFLDDSEQCLNRLVDEMKAKVLRFVTRLRECTQAHCDTNGPGIQKNISRICQDQARLQEVRCGLESLAHENDPFRFIQAYKTTGKQCRKQLRKNMFYPEYVDMETEVLGVMMEEEMRKFLDEELPCHIVAAINSLCHLSDLEEEEEEEENEEEAVDDDDDDDDSSVEEMRSEGEEEDEEEEEEEEDDEEDEEEEEEHDHSEAYSFSPGEEEEEEEEEEEEEDGEEEDGVLEDAVAVEEEDDEAEGVV
;
A
#
# COMPACT_ATOMS: atom_id res chain seq x y z
N MET A 1 -16.16 4.23 -12.78
CA MET A 1 -16.77 2.90 -12.49
C MET A 1 -15.94 1.76 -13.10
N ALA A 2 -15.76 1.66 -14.42
CA ALA A 2 -15.01 0.55 -15.02
C ALA A 2 -13.49 0.54 -14.69
N SER A 3 -12.81 1.70 -14.71
CA SER A 3 -11.36 1.77 -14.45
C SER A 3 -10.98 1.28 -13.05
N ALA A 4 -11.71 1.70 -12.02
CA ALA A 4 -11.47 1.29 -10.62
C ALA A 4 -11.59 -0.24 -10.40
N GLN A 5 -12.46 -0.93 -11.16
CA GLN A 5 -12.54 -2.40 -11.11
C GLN A 5 -11.35 -3.07 -11.81
N SER A 6 -10.76 -2.42 -12.81
CA SER A 6 -9.54 -2.89 -13.49
C SER A 6 -8.32 -2.75 -12.58
N GLU A 7 -8.18 -1.61 -11.90
CA GLU A 7 -7.08 -1.30 -10.98
C GLU A 7 -7.07 -2.22 -9.74
N GLN A 8 -8.24 -2.44 -9.12
CA GLN A 8 -8.37 -3.40 -8.02
C GLN A 8 -8.07 -4.85 -8.47
N SER A 9 -8.40 -5.20 -9.72
CA SER A 9 -8.08 -6.53 -10.27
C SER A 9 -6.59 -6.72 -10.56
N SER A 10 -5.82 -5.66 -10.85
CA SER A 10 -4.36 -5.74 -11.03
C SER A 10 -3.63 -5.81 -9.69
N VAL A 11 -3.98 -4.97 -8.71
CA VAL A 11 -3.36 -5.02 -7.37
C VAL A 11 -3.52 -6.40 -6.72
N LEU A 12 -4.73 -6.98 -6.79
CA LEU A 12 -4.97 -8.35 -6.30
C LEU A 12 -4.28 -9.45 -7.12
N GLN A 13 -3.84 -9.16 -8.35
CA GLN A 13 -3.06 -10.10 -9.16
C GLN A 13 -1.60 -10.15 -8.71
N ASP A 14 -1.03 -8.99 -8.42
CA ASP A 14 0.38 -8.86 -8.04
C ASP A 14 0.63 -9.52 -6.67
N GLU A 15 -0.25 -9.29 -5.69
CA GLU A 15 -0.25 -9.96 -4.38
C GLU A 15 -0.37 -11.50 -4.45
N LEU A 16 -1.00 -12.03 -5.52
CA LEU A 16 -1.16 -13.47 -5.74
C LEU A 16 -0.10 -14.07 -6.68
N THR A 17 0.90 -13.28 -7.09
CA THR A 17 1.95 -13.67 -8.03
C THR A 17 3.22 -14.11 -7.30
N CYS A 18 3.82 -15.22 -7.74
CA CYS A 18 5.06 -15.73 -7.19
C CYS A 18 6.27 -14.98 -7.79
N PRO A 19 7.10 -14.29 -6.99
CA PRO A 19 8.18 -13.42 -7.50
C PRO A 19 9.31 -14.16 -8.23
N VAL A 20 9.33 -15.50 -8.19
CA VAL A 20 10.33 -16.33 -8.89
C VAL A 20 9.88 -16.80 -10.28
N CYS A 21 8.58 -16.94 -10.52
CA CYS A 21 8.05 -17.35 -11.82
C CYS A 21 7.14 -16.34 -12.50
N LEU A 22 6.81 -15.23 -11.83
CA LEU A 22 5.96 -14.14 -12.33
C LEU A 22 4.60 -14.66 -12.87
N ASP A 23 4.09 -15.71 -12.23
CA ASP A 23 2.78 -16.32 -12.45
C ASP A 23 2.14 -16.56 -11.08
N LEU A 24 0.82 -16.65 -11.05
CA LEU A 24 0.02 -16.87 -9.84
C LEU A 24 0.53 -18.08 -9.05
N TYR A 25 0.42 -18.07 -7.73
CA TYR A 25 0.93 -19.14 -6.85
C TYR A 25 0.39 -20.55 -7.18
N ARG A 26 1.24 -21.45 -7.68
CA ARG A 26 0.94 -22.87 -7.93
C ARG A 26 1.62 -23.73 -6.87
N ASP A 27 0.82 -24.39 -6.03
CA ASP A 27 1.30 -25.18 -4.89
C ASP A 27 2.27 -24.39 -3.98
N PRO A 28 1.84 -23.23 -3.42
CA PRO A 28 2.68 -22.38 -2.58
C PRO A 28 3.10 -23.08 -1.28
N HIS A 29 4.36 -22.93 -0.91
CA HIS A 29 4.92 -23.41 0.35
C HIS A 29 5.55 -22.25 1.12
N LEU A 30 5.42 -22.29 2.45
CA LEU A 30 5.81 -21.25 3.39
C LEU A 30 7.25 -21.46 3.89
N LEU A 31 8.08 -20.42 3.81
CA LEU A 31 9.41 -20.38 4.43
C LEU A 31 9.33 -19.96 5.91
N PRO A 32 10.36 -20.27 6.73
CA PRO A 32 10.45 -19.78 8.10
C PRO A 32 10.38 -18.25 8.24
N CYS A 33 10.76 -17.50 7.20
CA CYS A 33 10.64 -16.04 7.13
C CYS A 33 9.26 -15.52 6.69
N GLY A 34 8.21 -16.37 6.67
CA GLY A 34 6.85 -15.99 6.30
C GLY A 34 6.56 -15.88 4.79
N HIS A 35 7.58 -15.84 3.94
CA HIS A 35 7.43 -15.68 2.50
C HIS A 35 6.99 -16.98 1.80
N ASN A 36 6.25 -16.85 0.69
CA ASN A 36 5.59 -17.97 0.02
C ASN A 36 6.10 -18.14 -1.41
N PHE A 37 6.32 -19.38 -1.85
CA PHE A 37 6.82 -19.65 -3.20
C PHE A 37 6.21 -20.92 -3.77
N CYS A 38 5.99 -20.97 -5.09
CA CYS A 38 5.58 -22.19 -5.79
C CYS A 38 6.57 -23.34 -5.53
N LYS A 39 6.08 -24.56 -5.28
CA LYS A 39 6.92 -25.75 -5.05
C LYS A 39 8.03 -25.94 -6.09
N ASN A 40 7.73 -25.71 -7.37
CA ASN A 40 8.71 -25.81 -8.45
C ASN A 40 9.79 -24.72 -8.40
N CYS A 41 9.45 -23.52 -7.93
CA CYS A 41 10.39 -22.42 -7.72
C CYS A 41 11.34 -22.74 -6.57
N LEU A 42 10.81 -23.25 -5.45
CA LEU A 42 11.63 -23.71 -4.33
C LEU A 42 12.53 -24.88 -4.69
N ASN A 43 12.04 -25.83 -5.49
CA ASN A 43 12.86 -26.92 -6.01
C ASN A 43 13.99 -26.41 -6.93
N ARG A 44 13.80 -25.30 -7.66
CA ARG A 44 14.86 -24.65 -8.43
C ARG A 44 15.89 -23.98 -7.51
N LEU A 45 15.43 -23.16 -6.55
CA LEU A 45 16.30 -22.50 -5.56
C LEU A 45 17.14 -23.51 -4.76
N ARG A 46 16.54 -24.64 -4.35
CA ARG A 46 17.25 -25.75 -3.68
C ARG A 46 18.32 -26.43 -4.54
N ARG A 47 18.17 -26.43 -5.88
CA ARG A 47 19.18 -26.98 -6.81
C ARG A 47 20.34 -26.02 -7.06
N GLN A 48 20.13 -24.72 -6.81
CA GLN A 48 21.13 -23.65 -6.94
C GLN A 48 21.77 -23.30 -5.58
N ALA A 49 21.54 -24.13 -4.56
CA ALA A 49 21.95 -23.88 -3.19
C ALA A 49 23.37 -24.40 -2.90
N ASP A 50 24.35 -23.49 -2.92
CA ASP A 50 25.70 -23.82 -2.45
C ASP A 50 25.67 -24.23 -0.97
N GLN A 51 26.42 -25.29 -0.64
CA GLN A 51 26.57 -25.81 0.73
C GLN A 51 25.24 -26.16 1.44
N GLY A 52 24.16 -26.42 0.68
CA GLY A 52 22.87 -26.85 1.23
C GLY A 52 22.03 -25.74 1.89
N ARG A 53 22.35 -24.48 1.62
CA ARG A 53 21.55 -23.31 2.02
C ARG A 53 21.19 -22.46 0.80
N PHE A 54 19.98 -21.92 0.80
CA PHE A 54 19.54 -20.93 -0.19
C PHE A 54 19.04 -19.67 0.52
N ARG A 55 19.01 -18.54 -0.19
CA ARG A 55 18.46 -17.28 0.32
C ARG A 55 17.02 -17.08 -0.18
N CYS A 56 16.16 -16.49 0.64
CA CYS A 56 14.84 -16.04 0.24
C CYS A 56 14.96 -14.92 -0.82
N PRO A 57 14.32 -15.01 -1.99
CA PRO A 57 14.32 -13.94 -2.99
C PRO A 57 13.78 -12.59 -2.49
N GLU A 58 12.88 -12.58 -1.50
CA GLU A 58 12.22 -11.37 -1.00
C GLU A 58 13.03 -10.72 0.14
N CYS A 59 13.17 -11.40 1.28
CA CYS A 59 13.89 -10.87 2.46
C CYS A 59 15.38 -11.26 2.58
N ARG A 60 15.93 -12.04 1.64
CA ARG A 60 17.34 -12.50 1.61
C ARG A 60 17.78 -13.46 2.74
N ASP A 61 16.89 -13.81 3.67
CA ASP A 61 17.12 -14.78 4.75
C ASP A 61 17.66 -16.14 4.28
N SER A 62 18.57 -16.75 5.05
CA SER A 62 19.21 -18.02 4.70
C SER A 62 18.51 -19.25 5.31
N HIS A 63 17.96 -20.11 4.47
CA HIS A 63 17.26 -21.32 4.87
C HIS A 63 18.00 -22.59 4.45
N ARG A 64 17.91 -23.65 5.27
CA ARG A 64 18.50 -24.97 4.99
C ARG A 64 17.63 -25.75 4.00
N CYS A 65 18.22 -26.35 2.96
CA CYS A 65 17.48 -27.08 1.93
C CYS A 65 16.77 -28.36 2.42
N GLY A 66 17.22 -28.94 3.54
CA GLY A 66 16.68 -30.18 4.09
C GLY A 66 15.38 -30.06 4.89
N LEU A 67 14.84 -28.85 5.09
CA LEU A 67 13.55 -28.66 5.77
C LEU A 67 12.40 -28.93 4.81
N ASN A 68 11.37 -29.67 5.22
CA ASN A 68 10.11 -29.75 4.48
C ASN A 68 9.27 -28.50 4.79
N PHE A 69 9.21 -27.57 3.83
CA PHE A 69 8.35 -26.39 3.94
C PHE A 69 6.88 -26.83 3.86
N GLN A 70 6.03 -26.25 4.71
CA GLN A 70 4.61 -26.58 4.74
C GLN A 70 3.88 -25.92 3.57
N LYS A 71 2.93 -26.63 2.96
CA LYS A 71 2.05 -26.07 1.93
C LYS A 71 1.10 -25.06 2.56
N ASN A 72 1.00 -23.87 1.96
CA ASN A 72 0.00 -22.88 2.35
C ASN A 72 -1.33 -23.17 1.64
N PHE A 73 -2.19 -23.97 2.27
CA PHE A 73 -3.49 -24.37 1.70
C PHE A 73 -4.42 -23.18 1.46
N LYS A 74 -4.38 -22.13 2.30
CA LYS A 74 -5.20 -20.92 2.11
C LYS A 74 -4.78 -20.18 0.84
N LEU A 75 -3.50 -19.88 0.69
CA LEU A 75 -2.98 -19.18 -0.49
C LEU A 75 -3.16 -20.00 -1.78
N ALA A 76 -3.04 -21.32 -1.70
CA ALA A 76 -3.36 -22.21 -2.82
C ALA A 76 -4.82 -22.06 -3.27
N ASN A 77 -5.77 -22.17 -2.33
CA ASN A 77 -7.21 -22.04 -2.62
C ASN A 77 -7.57 -20.66 -3.19
N ILE A 78 -6.98 -19.58 -2.66
CA ILE A 78 -7.23 -18.21 -3.13
C ILE A 78 -6.70 -18.02 -4.55
N ALA A 79 -5.46 -18.45 -4.83
CA ALA A 79 -4.87 -18.35 -6.16
C ALA A 79 -5.61 -19.22 -7.19
N ASP A 80 -6.09 -20.41 -6.80
CA ASP A 80 -6.92 -21.25 -7.66
C ASP A 80 -8.30 -20.63 -7.92
N ASP A 81 -8.99 -20.09 -6.92
CA ASP A 81 -10.28 -19.40 -7.11
C ASP A 81 -10.13 -18.15 -8.02
N TYR A 82 -9.07 -17.36 -7.84
CA TYR A 82 -8.76 -16.23 -8.73
C TYR A 82 -8.54 -16.69 -10.18
N ARG A 83 -7.80 -17.80 -10.41
CA ARG A 83 -7.68 -18.41 -11.75
C ARG A 83 -9.04 -18.80 -12.31
N HIS A 84 -9.89 -19.45 -11.53
CA HIS A 84 -11.20 -19.92 -11.98
C HIS A 84 -12.11 -18.74 -12.36
N ARG A 85 -12.10 -17.66 -11.56
CA ARG A 85 -12.80 -16.41 -11.89
C ARG A 85 -12.26 -15.77 -13.18
N ARG A 86 -10.94 -15.71 -13.38
CA ARG A 86 -10.32 -15.14 -14.59
C ARG A 86 -10.55 -16.01 -15.85
N SER A 87 -10.60 -17.33 -15.69
CA SER A 87 -11.00 -18.25 -16.76
C SER A 87 -12.50 -18.17 -17.07
N ALA A 88 -13.35 -17.90 -16.07
CA ALA A 88 -14.78 -17.70 -16.28
C ALA A 88 -15.09 -16.37 -16.99
N THR A 89 -14.41 -15.27 -16.65
CA THR A 89 -14.61 -13.97 -17.34
C THR A 89 -14.08 -13.99 -18.78
N THR A 90 -12.93 -14.63 -19.03
CA THR A 90 -12.41 -14.81 -20.39
C THR A 90 -13.28 -15.77 -21.23
N ALA A 91 -13.84 -16.82 -20.63
CA ALA A 91 -14.82 -17.68 -21.29
C ALA A 91 -16.17 -16.97 -21.57
N ALA A 92 -16.67 -16.14 -20.66
CA ALA A 92 -17.91 -15.38 -20.83
C ALA A 92 -17.82 -14.36 -21.98
N ALA A 93 -16.66 -13.71 -22.15
CA ALA A 93 -16.41 -12.82 -23.30
C ALA A 93 -16.46 -13.58 -24.64
N ALA A 94 -15.97 -14.83 -24.68
CA ALA A 94 -16.02 -15.67 -25.87
C ALA A 94 -17.40 -16.33 -26.11
N ALA A 95 -18.19 -16.55 -25.06
CA ALA A 95 -19.47 -17.27 -25.09
C ALA A 95 -20.70 -16.38 -25.38
N SER A 96 -20.52 -15.13 -25.81
CA SER A 96 -21.61 -14.22 -26.20
C SER A 96 -22.28 -14.56 -27.56
N LYS A 97 -22.49 -15.86 -27.81
CA LYS A 97 -23.47 -16.42 -28.76
C LYS A 97 -24.06 -17.69 -28.16
N SER A 98 -25.37 -17.66 -27.88
CA SER A 98 -26.28 -18.78 -27.53
C SER A 98 -26.61 -19.03 -26.03
N ARG A 99 -27.75 -18.45 -25.61
CA ARG A 99 -28.78 -19.00 -24.68
C ARG A 99 -28.49 -19.30 -23.19
N GLU A 100 -29.32 -18.68 -22.35
CA GLU A 100 -30.13 -19.19 -21.20
C GLU A 100 -29.92 -20.66 -20.74
N PRO A 101 -30.02 -21.01 -19.42
CA PRO A 101 -31.14 -20.59 -18.55
C PRO A 101 -30.89 -20.49 -17.00
N LEU A 102 -32.03 -20.44 -16.28
CA LEU A 102 -32.33 -20.27 -14.85
C LEU A 102 -31.57 -21.10 -13.78
N SER A 103 -31.29 -20.42 -12.66
CA SER A 103 -31.60 -20.76 -11.24
C SER A 103 -31.22 -22.12 -10.61
N SER A 104 -30.45 -22.09 -9.52
CA SER A 104 -30.82 -22.75 -8.24
C SER A 104 -29.91 -22.34 -7.06
N SER A 105 -30.46 -22.38 -5.86
CA SER A 105 -29.83 -21.99 -4.58
C SER A 105 -29.15 -23.15 -3.85
N VAL A 106 -28.19 -22.84 -2.96
CA VAL A 106 -27.53 -23.83 -2.08
C VAL A 106 -27.75 -23.44 -0.62
N SER A 107 -28.26 -24.36 0.19
CA SER A 107 -28.43 -24.18 1.64
C SER A 107 -27.19 -24.63 2.41
N VAL A 108 -26.80 -23.85 3.43
CA VAL A 108 -25.69 -24.16 4.35
C VAL A 108 -26.18 -25.12 5.43
N GLN A 109 -25.42 -26.19 5.69
CA GLN A 109 -25.57 -27.03 6.88
C GLN A 109 -24.34 -26.83 7.79
N GLN A 110 -24.58 -26.47 9.06
CA GLN A 110 -23.57 -26.39 10.10
C GLN A 110 -23.71 -27.60 11.04
N GLY A 111 -22.59 -28.25 11.36
CA GLY A 111 -22.54 -29.36 12.31
C GLY A 111 -21.89 -28.96 13.63
N LYS A 112 -22.37 -29.53 14.73
CA LYS A 112 -21.70 -29.55 16.05
C LYS A 112 -21.94 -30.92 16.68
N SER A 113 -20.87 -31.70 16.84
CA SER A 113 -20.93 -33.06 17.35
C SER A 113 -20.86 -33.10 18.87
N VAL A 114 -21.84 -33.74 19.50
CA VAL A 114 -21.80 -34.16 20.92
C VAL A 114 -21.49 -35.65 20.95
N SER A 115 -20.57 -36.08 21.82
CA SER A 115 -20.22 -37.49 22.00
C SER A 115 -21.43 -38.28 22.53
N ALA A 116 -21.92 -39.24 21.76
CA ALA A 116 -23.13 -39.97 22.09
C ALA A 116 -22.84 -41.15 23.04
N VAL A 117 -23.42 -41.12 24.23
CA VAL A 117 -23.32 -42.16 25.26
C VAL A 117 -24.21 -43.35 24.87
N PRO A 118 -23.73 -44.61 24.89
CA PRO A 118 -24.56 -45.77 24.59
C PRO A 118 -25.59 -46.06 25.69
N CYS A 119 -26.64 -46.82 25.36
CA CYS A 119 -27.61 -47.30 26.33
C CYS A 119 -27.23 -48.69 26.86
N ASP A 120 -27.12 -48.83 28.19
CA ASP A 120 -26.67 -50.07 28.87
C ASP A 120 -27.62 -51.26 28.73
N TYR A 121 -28.86 -51.01 28.30
CA TYR A 121 -29.90 -52.04 28.09
C TYR A 121 -30.13 -52.38 26.61
N CYS A 122 -29.57 -51.60 25.68
CA CYS A 122 -29.61 -51.94 24.27
C CYS A 122 -28.51 -52.98 23.96
N PRO A 123 -28.76 -53.97 23.09
CA PRO A 123 -27.67 -54.83 22.63
C PRO A 123 -26.60 -53.97 21.96
N ALA A 124 -25.34 -54.13 22.38
CA ALA A 124 -24.23 -53.47 21.71
C ALA A 124 -24.25 -53.85 20.22
N ALA A 125 -24.08 -52.86 19.33
CA ALA A 125 -24.02 -53.12 17.90
C ALA A 125 -22.83 -54.07 17.63
N ALA A 126 -23.12 -55.26 17.12
CA ALA A 126 -22.09 -56.25 16.85
C ALA A 126 -21.17 -55.78 15.72
N GLU A 127 -19.92 -55.46 16.03
CA GLU A 127 -18.86 -55.45 15.04
C GLU A 127 -18.53 -56.90 14.67
N GLU A 128 -19.08 -57.37 13.55
CA GLU A 128 -18.64 -58.61 12.89
C GLU A 128 -18.55 -58.36 11.39
N ALA A 129 -17.36 -57.93 10.95
CA ALA A 129 -17.00 -57.87 9.54
C ALA A 129 -15.54 -58.30 9.33
N SER A 130 -15.37 -59.53 8.82
CA SER A 130 -14.17 -60.08 8.18
C SER A 130 -13.04 -60.64 9.07
N GLY A 131 -13.00 -61.97 9.18
CA GLY A 131 -11.85 -62.76 9.65
C GLY A 131 -11.81 -64.12 8.93
N VAL A 132 -10.88 -64.29 8.00
CA VAL A 132 -10.88 -65.39 7.00
C VAL A 132 -10.20 -66.67 7.50
N CYS A 133 -10.79 -67.84 7.29
CA CYS A 133 -10.06 -69.08 6.97
C CYS A 133 -10.95 -70.14 6.29
N ALA A 134 -10.36 -70.93 5.40
CA ALA A 134 -11.06 -71.87 4.52
C ALA A 134 -11.08 -73.32 5.05
N VAL A 135 -12.04 -74.12 4.57
CA VAL A 135 -11.84 -75.47 4.00
C VAL A 135 -13.07 -75.87 3.16
N ASP A 136 -12.84 -76.59 2.08
CA ASP A 136 -13.86 -77.20 1.21
C ASP A 136 -14.56 -78.40 1.89
N ASP A 137 -15.83 -78.67 1.58
CA ASP A 137 -16.20 -79.81 0.74
C ASP A 137 -17.72 -79.99 0.48
N GLU A 138 -18.00 -80.75 -0.57
CA GLU A 138 -19.27 -81.16 -1.21
C GLU A 138 -20.44 -81.63 -0.27
N TYR A 139 -21.71 -81.31 -0.62
CA TYR A 139 -22.73 -82.29 -1.07
C TYR A 139 -24.12 -81.66 -1.34
N SER A 140 -24.81 -82.19 -2.35
CA SER A 140 -26.16 -81.77 -2.78
C SER A 140 -27.30 -82.33 -1.91
N ALA A 141 -28.44 -81.62 -1.79
CA ALA A 141 -29.65 -81.94 -2.56
C ALA A 141 -30.98 -81.28 -2.09
N ALA A 142 -31.68 -80.68 -3.05
CA ALA A 142 -33.12 -80.77 -3.34
C ALA A 142 -34.22 -80.19 -2.40
N SER A 143 -35.13 -79.45 -3.06
CA SER A 143 -36.53 -79.13 -2.69
C SER A 143 -36.74 -78.14 -1.53
N GLY A 144 -37.61 -77.13 -1.65
CA GLY A 144 -38.46 -76.71 -2.77
C GLY A 144 -39.49 -75.67 -2.31
N SER A 145 -40.29 -75.17 -3.27
CA SER A 145 -41.46 -74.28 -3.06
C SER A 145 -41.21 -72.79 -2.80
N VAL A 146 -41.53 -72.03 -3.85
CA VAL A 146 -42.05 -70.66 -3.86
C VAL A 146 -42.99 -70.37 -2.68
N VAL A 147 -42.87 -69.19 -2.05
CA VAL A 147 -43.97 -68.21 -1.87
C VAL A 147 -43.44 -66.86 -1.33
N VAL A 148 -43.76 -65.82 -2.10
CA VAL A 148 -44.12 -64.43 -1.75
C VAL A 148 -43.51 -63.77 -0.50
N ILE A 149 -42.95 -62.59 -0.75
CA ILE A 149 -42.68 -61.47 0.17
C ILE A 149 -43.80 -61.29 1.22
N GLU A 150 -43.53 -61.62 2.48
CA GLU A 150 -44.24 -61.00 3.60
C GLU A 150 -43.40 -59.83 4.14
N LYS A 151 -43.98 -58.63 4.10
CA LYS A 151 -43.51 -57.51 4.91
C LYS A 151 -43.72 -57.88 6.37
N GLN A 152 -42.65 -57.93 7.16
CA GLN A 152 -42.72 -57.80 8.60
C GLN A 152 -41.85 -56.62 9.05
N ASP A 153 -42.56 -55.54 9.31
CA ASP A 153 -42.29 -54.47 10.27
C ASP A 153 -40.84 -54.29 10.74
N ALA A 154 -40.09 -53.47 10.01
CA ALA A 154 -38.98 -52.70 10.55
C ALA A 154 -39.51 -51.58 11.48
N ALA A 155 -40.05 -51.97 12.64
CA ALA A 155 -40.46 -51.09 13.71
C ALA A 155 -39.52 -51.25 14.92
N ALA A 156 -39.25 -50.14 15.62
CA ALA A 156 -38.33 -50.06 16.76
C ALA A 156 -36.83 -50.29 16.44
N ALA A 157 -36.29 -49.50 15.51
CA ALA A 157 -34.92 -49.00 15.66
C ALA A 157 -34.88 -47.98 16.82
N GLY A 158 -35.01 -48.48 18.05
CA GLY A 158 -34.87 -47.65 19.25
C GLY A 158 -33.48 -47.01 19.28
N SER A 159 -33.41 -45.72 19.65
CA SER A 159 -32.14 -44.99 19.76
C SER A 159 -31.15 -45.80 20.60
N MET A 160 -30.03 -46.25 20.01
CA MET A 160 -29.02 -47.00 20.76
C MET A 160 -28.25 -46.14 21.77
N PHE A 161 -28.40 -44.81 21.66
CA PHE A 161 -27.81 -43.84 22.56
C PHE A 161 -28.73 -43.49 23.71
N ALA A 162 -28.13 -43.33 24.89
CA ALA A 162 -28.79 -42.87 26.09
C ALA A 162 -29.24 -41.42 25.95
N VAL A 163 -30.45 -41.14 26.44
CA VAL A 163 -31.03 -39.79 26.51
C VAL A 163 -30.93 -39.25 27.94
N LYS A 164 -30.90 -40.12 28.95
CA LYS A 164 -30.67 -39.77 30.36
C LYS A 164 -29.91 -40.87 31.11
N THR A 165 -29.09 -40.49 32.08
CA THR A 165 -28.51 -41.42 33.07
C THR A 165 -29.29 -41.32 34.38
N CYS A 166 -29.67 -42.45 34.96
CA CYS A 166 -30.28 -42.52 36.29
C CYS A 166 -29.21 -42.63 37.36
N LEU A 167 -29.13 -41.65 38.25
CA LEU A 167 -28.14 -41.61 39.33
C LEU A 167 -28.44 -42.56 40.49
N LYS A 168 -29.59 -43.25 40.48
CA LYS A 168 -29.99 -44.21 41.52
C LYS A 168 -29.98 -45.67 41.04
N CYS A 169 -30.06 -45.88 39.72
CA CYS A 169 -29.88 -47.19 39.10
C CYS A 169 -28.52 -47.33 38.41
N GLU A 170 -27.74 -46.25 38.33
CA GLU A 170 -26.38 -46.18 37.75
C GLU A 170 -26.30 -46.56 36.26
N VAL A 171 -27.38 -46.32 35.52
CA VAL A 171 -27.57 -46.73 34.12
C VAL A 171 -27.97 -45.58 33.20
N SER A 172 -27.38 -45.58 32.03
CA SER A 172 -27.61 -44.71 30.88
C SER A 172 -28.66 -45.35 29.96
N MET A 173 -29.79 -44.68 29.80
CA MET A 173 -30.99 -45.24 29.17
C MET A 173 -31.43 -44.44 27.96
N CYS A 174 -31.73 -45.15 26.86
CA CYS A 174 -32.34 -44.57 25.67
C CYS A 174 -33.80 -44.14 25.92
N GLN A 175 -34.40 -43.53 24.90
CA GLN A 175 -35.77 -43.02 24.94
C GLN A 175 -36.84 -44.09 25.27
N GLU A 176 -36.55 -45.38 25.09
CA GLU A 176 -37.44 -46.47 25.47
C GLU A 176 -37.17 -46.96 26.89
N HIS A 177 -35.90 -47.25 27.22
CA HIS A 177 -35.50 -47.73 28.55
C HIS A 177 -35.67 -46.69 29.68
N VAL A 178 -35.78 -45.40 29.36
CA VAL A 178 -36.11 -44.35 30.34
C VAL A 178 -37.60 -44.27 30.67
N LYS A 179 -38.52 -44.81 29.85
CA LYS A 179 -39.97 -44.73 30.09
C LYS A 179 -40.41 -45.30 31.45
N PRO A 180 -39.93 -46.47 31.92
CA PRO A 180 -40.22 -46.96 33.26
C PRO A 180 -39.88 -45.96 34.36
N HIS A 181 -38.78 -45.21 34.21
CA HIS A 181 -38.35 -44.15 35.14
C HIS A 181 -39.19 -42.86 35.05
N LEU A 182 -40.00 -42.68 34.01
CA LEU A 182 -40.91 -41.54 33.85
C LEU A 182 -42.39 -41.90 34.13
N GLU A 183 -42.75 -43.18 34.05
CA GLU A 183 -44.14 -43.65 34.06
C GLU A 183 -44.49 -44.44 35.33
N LEU A 184 -43.58 -45.25 35.88
CA LEU A 184 -43.88 -46.11 37.03
C LEU A 184 -43.65 -45.39 38.36
N PRO A 185 -44.61 -45.42 39.31
CA PRO A 185 -44.46 -44.79 40.63
C PRO A 185 -43.23 -45.24 41.42
N ALA A 186 -42.74 -46.47 41.19
CA ALA A 186 -41.55 -47.01 41.85
C ALA A 186 -40.23 -46.33 41.42
N PHE A 187 -40.18 -45.76 40.22
CA PHE A 187 -38.93 -45.24 39.62
C PHE A 187 -39.00 -43.74 39.28
N ARG A 188 -40.18 -43.11 39.34
CA ARG A 188 -40.39 -41.67 39.09
C ARG A 188 -39.55 -40.74 39.96
N GLU A 189 -39.28 -41.15 41.21
CA GLU A 189 -38.46 -40.38 42.17
C GLU A 189 -36.95 -40.57 41.96
N HIS A 190 -36.53 -41.26 40.89
CA HIS A 190 -35.11 -41.46 40.62
C HIS A 190 -34.52 -40.24 39.89
N PRO A 191 -33.46 -39.60 40.42
CA PRO A 191 -32.85 -38.45 39.77
C PRO A 191 -32.17 -38.85 38.45
N LEU A 192 -32.68 -38.27 37.35
CA LEU A 192 -32.17 -38.43 35.99
C LEU A 192 -31.40 -37.17 35.57
N THR A 193 -30.21 -37.33 34.97
CA THR A 193 -29.44 -36.23 34.37
C THR A 193 -29.11 -36.50 32.91
N GLU A 194 -28.48 -35.52 32.25
CA GLU A 194 -27.86 -35.72 30.93
C GLU A 194 -26.95 -36.95 30.92
N PRO A 195 -26.85 -37.64 29.78
CA PRO A 195 -26.15 -38.91 29.70
C PRO A 195 -24.64 -38.68 29.79
N MET A 196 -23.95 -39.44 30.65
CA MET A 196 -22.51 -39.31 30.90
C MET A 196 -21.80 -40.66 30.80
N ASN A 197 -20.64 -40.70 30.14
CA ASN A 197 -19.80 -41.90 30.07
C ASN A 197 -19.05 -42.18 31.38
N ASP A 198 -18.74 -41.15 32.18
CA ASP A 198 -17.86 -41.24 33.35
C ASP A 198 -18.61 -41.08 34.69
N LEU A 199 -19.58 -41.96 34.98
CA LEU A 199 -20.38 -41.84 36.21
C LEU A 199 -19.51 -41.83 37.49
N TRP A 200 -18.38 -42.55 37.48
CA TRP A 200 -17.39 -42.61 38.56
C TRP A 200 -16.78 -41.24 38.91
N LYS A 201 -16.63 -40.32 37.94
CA LYS A 201 -16.14 -38.94 38.20
C LYS A 201 -17.12 -38.11 39.03
N ARG A 202 -18.35 -38.61 39.23
CA ARG A 202 -19.39 -37.99 40.08
C ARG A 202 -19.54 -38.67 41.44
N LYS A 203 -18.75 -39.71 41.74
CA LYS A 203 -18.75 -40.42 43.01
C LYS A 203 -17.52 -40.08 43.85
N CYS A 204 -17.69 -40.08 45.17
CA CYS A 204 -16.61 -40.03 46.13
C CYS A 204 -15.86 -41.39 46.15
N PRO A 205 -14.53 -41.42 45.91
CA PRO A 205 -13.75 -42.65 45.94
C PRO A 205 -13.81 -43.39 47.29
N ASP A 206 -13.89 -42.65 48.39
CA ASP A 206 -13.79 -43.21 49.75
C ASP A 206 -15.11 -43.80 50.26
N HIS A 207 -16.25 -43.35 49.72
CA HIS A 207 -17.59 -43.68 50.20
C HIS A 207 -18.52 -44.29 49.15
N ASP A 208 -18.12 -44.34 47.87
CA ASP A 208 -18.93 -44.72 46.68
C ASP A 208 -20.26 -43.93 46.54
N GLU A 209 -20.42 -42.84 47.29
CA GLU A 209 -21.57 -41.95 47.25
C GLU A 209 -21.41 -40.84 46.20
N ILE A 210 -22.51 -40.46 45.54
CA ILE A 210 -22.53 -39.35 44.59
C ILE A 210 -22.29 -38.01 45.29
N TYR A 211 -21.43 -37.17 44.72
CA TYR A 211 -21.22 -35.80 45.18
C TYR A 211 -22.52 -34.98 45.15
N ARG A 212 -22.86 -34.37 46.29
CA ARG A 212 -24.07 -33.51 46.44
C ARG A 212 -23.74 -32.10 46.89
N TYR A 213 -22.58 -31.92 47.52
CA TYR A 213 -22.12 -30.67 48.10
C TYR A 213 -20.76 -30.28 47.55
N TYR A 214 -20.37 -29.04 47.82
CA TYR A 214 -19.06 -28.48 47.56
C TYR A 214 -18.56 -27.83 48.84
N CYS A 215 -17.35 -28.22 49.27
CA CYS A 215 -16.67 -27.54 50.35
C CYS A 215 -16.00 -26.28 49.82
N MET A 216 -16.32 -25.12 50.40
CA MET A 216 -15.72 -23.85 49.98
C MET A 216 -14.24 -23.77 50.40
N ASP A 217 -13.90 -24.35 51.55
CA ASP A 217 -12.59 -24.21 52.18
C ASP A 217 -11.55 -25.08 51.46
N ASP A 218 -11.85 -26.37 51.23
CA ASP A 218 -11.00 -27.30 50.46
C ASP A 218 -11.22 -27.23 48.94
N LYS A 219 -12.12 -26.34 48.48
CA LYS A 219 -12.44 -26.08 47.07
C LYS A 219 -12.78 -27.35 46.25
N MET A 220 -13.45 -28.33 46.86
CA MET A 220 -13.73 -29.64 46.25
C MET A 220 -15.17 -30.15 46.46
N CYS A 221 -15.61 -31.04 45.57
CA CYS A 221 -16.90 -31.73 45.67
C CYS A 221 -16.87 -32.81 46.77
N VAL A 222 -17.93 -32.90 47.58
CA VAL A 222 -18.03 -33.85 48.71
C VAL A 222 -19.40 -34.55 48.74
N CYS A 223 -19.42 -35.79 49.21
CA CYS A 223 -20.64 -36.58 49.42
C CYS A 223 -21.21 -36.38 50.83
N ASN A 224 -22.30 -37.06 51.20
CA ASN A 224 -22.91 -36.88 52.52
C ASN A 224 -21.99 -37.39 53.63
N ALA A 225 -21.45 -38.60 53.49
CA ALA A 225 -20.54 -39.20 54.46
C ALA A 225 -19.31 -38.31 54.76
N CYS A 226 -18.67 -37.75 53.72
CA CYS A 226 -17.56 -36.79 53.84
C CYS A 226 -17.84 -35.59 54.77
N THR A 227 -19.10 -35.14 54.86
CA THR A 227 -19.50 -33.97 55.65
C THR A 227 -19.83 -34.27 57.11
N ILE A 228 -20.09 -35.54 57.45
CA ILE A 228 -20.56 -35.96 58.79
C ILE A 228 -19.45 -36.72 59.53
N GLU A 229 -18.84 -37.69 58.86
CA GLU A 229 -17.85 -38.61 59.44
C GLU A 229 -16.45 -38.45 58.82
N GLY A 230 -16.35 -37.72 57.69
CA GLY A 230 -15.10 -37.42 57.00
C GLY A 230 -14.41 -36.14 57.45
N GLY A 231 -13.29 -35.82 56.78
CA GLY A 231 -12.39 -34.71 57.12
C GLY A 231 -12.92 -33.29 56.92
N HIS A 232 -14.14 -33.11 56.42
CA HIS A 232 -14.75 -31.79 56.18
C HIS A 232 -15.75 -31.38 57.27
N SER A 233 -15.71 -32.04 58.44
CA SER A 233 -16.60 -31.75 59.56
C SER A 233 -16.28 -30.36 60.14
N GLY A 234 -17.25 -29.43 60.04
CA GLY A 234 -17.11 -28.04 60.45
C GLY A 234 -16.73 -27.05 59.33
N HIS A 235 -16.46 -27.53 58.11
CA HIS A 235 -16.13 -26.68 56.97
C HIS A 235 -17.38 -26.03 56.34
N LYS A 236 -17.19 -24.91 55.63
CA LYS A 236 -18.23 -24.11 54.96
C LYS A 236 -18.71 -24.80 53.69
N ILE A 237 -19.69 -25.68 53.85
CA ILE A 237 -20.20 -26.53 52.76
C ILE A 237 -21.51 -25.99 52.17
N LYS A 238 -21.59 -25.90 50.84
CA LYS A 238 -22.79 -25.51 50.07
C LYS A 238 -23.30 -26.67 49.21
N THR A 239 -24.58 -26.67 48.84
CA THR A 239 -25.08 -27.63 47.83
C THR A 239 -24.49 -27.29 46.46
N LEU A 240 -24.18 -28.31 45.63
CA LEU A 240 -23.64 -28.08 44.28
C LEU A 240 -24.53 -27.15 43.44
N LYS A 241 -25.85 -27.17 43.63
CA LYS A 241 -26.79 -26.26 42.95
C LYS A 241 -26.61 -24.80 43.36
N ASN A 242 -26.34 -24.53 44.64
CA ASN A 242 -26.10 -23.17 45.12
C ASN A 242 -24.71 -22.70 44.70
N THR A 243 -23.66 -23.51 44.88
CA THR A 243 -22.30 -23.17 44.42
C THR A 243 -22.26 -22.91 42.91
N MET A 244 -22.97 -23.72 42.09
CA MET A 244 -23.11 -23.50 40.65
C MET A 244 -23.82 -22.18 40.33
N LYS A 245 -24.80 -21.75 41.14
CA LYS A 245 -25.45 -20.44 40.97
C LYS A 245 -24.48 -19.30 41.32
N ASP A 246 -23.75 -19.44 42.43
CA ASP A 246 -22.79 -18.44 42.91
C ASP A 246 -21.66 -18.26 41.89
N PHE A 247 -21.01 -19.34 41.45
CA PHE A 247 -19.97 -19.30 40.42
C PHE A 247 -20.48 -18.79 39.07
N LYS A 248 -21.71 -19.12 38.66
CA LYS A 248 -22.33 -18.53 37.47
C LYS A 248 -22.53 -17.03 37.62
N GLY A 249 -22.94 -16.55 38.79
CA GLY A 249 -23.06 -15.12 39.08
C GLY A 249 -21.73 -14.38 39.03
N THR A 250 -20.65 -14.99 39.56
CA THR A 250 -19.29 -14.44 39.45
C THR A 250 -18.83 -14.39 37.98
N LEU A 251 -19.03 -15.47 37.22
CA LEU A 251 -18.70 -15.49 35.79
C LEU A 251 -19.51 -14.45 35.00
N ASP A 252 -20.80 -14.29 35.31
CA ASP A 252 -21.67 -13.29 34.68
C ASP A 252 -21.14 -11.86 34.92
N LYS A 253 -20.79 -11.51 36.17
CA LYS A 253 -20.11 -10.23 36.49
C LYS A 253 -18.82 -10.04 35.69
N GLN A 254 -17.97 -11.07 35.61
CA GLN A 254 -16.72 -10.99 34.85
C GLN A 254 -16.96 -10.83 33.34
N MET A 255 -18.00 -11.45 32.79
CA MET A 255 -18.38 -11.26 31.39
C MET A 255 -18.86 -9.83 31.11
N HIS A 256 -19.71 -9.25 31.97
CA HIS A 256 -20.09 -7.83 31.84
C HIS A 256 -18.87 -6.89 31.93
N ARG A 257 -17.87 -7.20 32.79
CA ARG A 257 -16.61 -6.41 32.88
C ARG A 257 -15.77 -6.54 31.60
N VAL A 258 -15.68 -7.74 31.01
CA VAL A 258 -14.98 -7.98 29.74
C VAL A 258 -15.70 -7.30 28.56
N GLU A 259 -17.02 -7.42 28.47
CA GLU A 259 -17.83 -6.78 27.42
C GLU A 259 -17.71 -5.24 27.48
N ARG A 260 -17.74 -4.65 28.69
CA ARG A 260 -17.51 -3.21 28.88
C ARG A 260 -16.12 -2.80 28.38
N LYS A 261 -15.06 -3.49 28.82
CA LYS A 261 -13.67 -3.21 28.38
C LYS A 261 -13.47 -3.42 26.88
N TYR A 262 -14.10 -4.43 26.29
CA TYR A 262 -14.08 -4.66 24.85
C TYR A 262 -14.73 -3.49 24.09
N SER A 263 -15.91 -3.03 24.53
CA SER A 263 -16.62 -1.89 23.94
C SER A 263 -15.78 -0.60 23.99
N MET A 264 -15.16 -0.31 25.14
CA MET A 264 -14.26 0.85 25.29
C MET A 264 -13.02 0.76 24.39
N ALA A 265 -12.42 -0.43 24.27
CA ALA A 265 -11.29 -0.66 23.37
C ALA A 265 -11.69 -0.55 21.89
N GLU A 266 -12.89 -0.98 21.52
CA GLU A 266 -13.43 -0.87 20.16
C GLU A 266 -13.72 0.59 19.78
N LYS A 267 -14.28 1.39 20.71
CA LYS A 267 -14.40 2.86 20.60
C LYS A 267 -13.03 3.54 20.38
N LYS A 268 -12.08 3.37 21.31
CA LYS A 268 -10.74 3.97 21.24
C LYS A 268 -9.99 3.56 19.96
N LEU A 269 -10.16 2.32 19.49
CA LEU A 269 -9.61 1.87 18.20
C LEU A 269 -10.26 2.58 17.00
N GLN A 270 -11.54 2.90 17.07
CA GLN A 270 -12.25 3.61 16.01
C GLN A 270 -11.88 5.10 15.97
N GLU A 271 -11.75 5.76 17.13
CA GLU A 271 -11.22 7.12 17.27
C GLU A 271 -9.81 7.23 16.68
N GLN A 272 -8.89 6.34 17.06
CA GLN A 272 -7.51 6.34 16.57
C GLN A 272 -7.42 6.10 15.06
N LYS A 273 -8.28 5.25 14.49
CA LYS A 273 -8.39 5.07 13.02
C LYS A 273 -8.91 6.31 12.32
N GLU A 274 -9.78 7.09 12.95
CA GLU A 274 -10.29 8.33 12.36
C GLU A 274 -9.21 9.41 12.40
N LYS A 275 -8.42 9.52 13.48
CA LYS A 275 -7.22 10.38 13.53
C LYS A 275 -6.16 9.95 12.51
N GLU A 276 -5.91 8.65 12.34
CA GLU A 276 -5.04 8.12 11.26
C GLU A 276 -5.57 8.53 9.87
N ARG A 277 -6.89 8.47 9.65
CA ARG A 277 -7.56 8.88 8.41
C ARG A 277 -7.52 10.39 8.17
N GLN A 278 -7.59 11.21 9.23
CA GLN A 278 -7.45 12.66 9.17
C GLN A 278 -6.00 13.05 8.82
N ASN A 279 -5.03 12.57 9.59
CA ASN A 279 -3.60 12.80 9.33
C ASN A 279 -3.19 12.37 7.91
N LYS A 280 -3.61 11.19 7.46
CA LYS A 280 -3.36 10.77 6.06
C LYS A 280 -3.95 11.75 5.04
N LYS A 281 -5.17 12.25 5.27
CA LYS A 281 -5.80 13.24 4.38
C LYS A 281 -5.02 14.56 4.40
N PHE A 282 -4.57 15.02 5.57
CA PHE A 282 -3.71 16.21 5.68
C PHE A 282 -2.42 16.06 4.86
N LEU A 283 -1.76 14.90 4.94
CA LEU A 283 -0.58 14.59 4.12
C LEU A 283 -0.91 14.59 2.62
N ASP A 284 -1.99 13.92 2.19
CA ASP A 284 -2.44 13.87 0.79
C ASP A 284 -2.80 15.28 0.24
N ASP A 285 -3.43 16.14 1.07
CA ASP A 285 -3.81 17.51 0.70
C ASP A 285 -2.60 18.48 0.71
N SER A 286 -1.66 18.30 1.63
CA SER A 286 -0.39 19.04 1.71
C SER A 286 0.53 18.72 0.52
N GLU A 287 0.70 17.44 0.18
CA GLU A 287 1.44 17.02 -1.02
C GLU A 287 0.83 17.62 -2.30
N GLN A 288 -0.51 17.64 -2.41
CA GLN A 288 -1.18 18.30 -3.53
C GLN A 288 -0.93 19.82 -3.57
N CYS A 289 -0.92 20.50 -2.42
CA CYS A 289 -0.64 21.94 -2.34
C CYS A 289 0.79 22.24 -2.82
N LEU A 290 1.78 21.49 -2.32
CA LEU A 290 3.19 21.63 -2.70
C LEU A 290 3.41 21.33 -4.20
N ASN A 291 2.77 20.30 -4.74
CA ASN A 291 2.86 20.00 -6.18
C ASN A 291 2.27 21.11 -7.05
N ARG A 292 1.15 21.74 -6.64
CA ARG A 292 0.58 22.91 -7.33
C ARG A 292 1.55 24.10 -7.29
N LEU A 293 2.14 24.40 -6.12
CA LEU A 293 3.16 25.46 -6.00
C LEU A 293 4.34 25.20 -6.95
N VAL A 294 4.84 23.97 -7.01
CA VAL A 294 5.95 23.59 -7.90
C VAL A 294 5.61 23.85 -9.38
N ASP A 295 4.39 23.50 -9.83
CA ASP A 295 3.98 23.73 -11.22
C ASP A 295 3.69 25.22 -11.52
N GLU A 296 3.13 25.95 -10.56
CA GLU A 296 2.98 27.41 -10.66
C GLU A 296 4.34 28.11 -10.75
N MET A 297 5.29 27.79 -9.87
CA MET A 297 6.65 28.36 -9.90
C MET A 297 7.35 28.07 -11.24
N LYS A 298 7.27 26.85 -11.78
CA LYS A 298 7.77 26.52 -13.13
C LYS A 298 7.15 27.42 -14.19
N ALA A 299 5.82 27.57 -14.18
CA ALA A 299 5.11 28.41 -15.15
C ALA A 299 5.51 29.89 -15.05
N LYS A 300 5.71 30.42 -13.84
CA LYS A 300 6.16 31.80 -13.60
C LYS A 300 7.60 32.03 -14.07
N VAL A 301 8.52 31.11 -13.78
CA VAL A 301 9.91 31.18 -14.26
C VAL A 301 9.98 31.10 -15.79
N LEU A 302 9.23 30.19 -16.42
CA LEU A 302 9.13 30.11 -17.88
C LEU A 302 8.57 31.40 -18.50
N ARG A 303 7.56 32.01 -17.85
CA ARG A 303 7.00 33.30 -18.28
C ARG A 303 8.02 34.44 -18.13
N PHE A 304 8.77 34.51 -17.03
CA PHE A 304 9.84 35.50 -16.84
C PHE A 304 10.93 35.38 -17.92
N VAL A 305 11.43 34.17 -18.18
CA VAL A 305 12.39 33.90 -19.27
C VAL A 305 11.82 34.28 -20.64
N THR A 306 10.51 34.13 -20.83
CA THR A 306 9.83 34.57 -22.08
C THR A 306 9.81 36.10 -22.19
N ARG A 307 9.48 36.83 -21.11
CA ARG A 307 9.52 38.31 -21.08
C ARG A 307 10.93 38.85 -21.36
N LEU A 308 11.98 38.25 -20.79
CA LEU A 308 13.36 38.63 -21.10
C LEU A 308 13.71 38.43 -22.59
N ARG A 309 13.24 37.34 -23.20
CA ARG A 309 13.41 37.10 -24.65
C ARG A 309 12.65 38.15 -25.47
N GLU A 310 11.43 38.51 -25.07
CA GLU A 310 10.64 39.57 -25.70
C GLU A 310 11.35 40.93 -25.63
N CYS A 311 12.01 41.28 -24.51
CA CYS A 311 12.86 42.48 -24.41
C CYS A 311 13.99 42.45 -25.47
N THR A 312 14.74 41.34 -25.57
CA THR A 312 15.82 41.21 -26.56
C THR A 312 15.31 41.25 -28.00
N GLN A 313 14.12 40.69 -28.26
CA GLN A 313 13.50 40.71 -29.58
C GLN A 313 13.03 42.11 -29.97
N ALA A 314 12.40 42.85 -29.05
CA ALA A 314 11.94 44.22 -29.30
C ALA A 314 13.10 45.19 -29.60
N HIS A 315 14.25 45.01 -28.95
CA HIS A 315 15.50 45.71 -29.26
C HIS A 315 15.97 45.41 -30.70
N CYS A 316 16.03 44.12 -31.06
CA CYS A 316 16.39 43.69 -32.42
C CYS A 316 15.41 44.22 -33.49
N ASP A 317 14.10 44.22 -33.21
CA ASP A 317 13.05 44.69 -34.11
C ASP A 317 13.08 46.22 -34.33
N THR A 318 13.65 46.97 -33.39
CA THR A 318 13.83 48.42 -33.50
C THR A 318 14.98 48.75 -34.47
N ASN A 319 16.12 48.07 -34.34
CA ASN A 319 17.34 48.35 -35.11
C ASN A 319 17.36 47.63 -36.47
N GLY A 320 16.83 46.41 -36.54
CA GLY A 320 16.82 45.54 -37.71
C GLY A 320 16.28 46.18 -39.00
N PRO A 321 15.12 46.88 -39.00
CA PRO A 321 14.59 47.54 -40.19
C PRO A 321 15.50 48.64 -40.75
N GLY A 322 16.20 49.36 -39.88
CA GLY A 322 17.19 50.37 -40.28
C GLY A 322 18.39 49.74 -40.98
N ILE A 323 18.97 48.72 -40.35
CA ILE A 323 20.10 47.95 -40.89
C ILE A 323 19.71 47.29 -42.22
N GLN A 324 18.55 46.65 -42.31
CA GLN A 324 18.07 45.98 -43.52
C GLN A 324 17.85 46.96 -44.69
N LYS A 325 17.39 48.18 -44.40
CA LYS A 325 17.27 49.26 -45.39
C LYS A 325 18.64 49.77 -45.85
N ASN A 326 19.62 49.85 -44.95
CA ASN A 326 21.00 50.23 -45.29
C ASN A 326 21.66 49.17 -46.19
N ILE A 327 21.57 47.88 -45.82
CA ILE A 327 22.01 46.74 -46.64
C ILE A 327 21.39 46.82 -48.05
N SER A 328 20.07 47.00 -48.13
CA SER A 328 19.35 47.08 -49.40
C SER A 328 19.87 48.18 -50.34
N ARG A 329 20.30 49.33 -49.79
CA ARG A 329 20.89 50.43 -50.57
C ARG A 329 22.33 50.15 -50.99
N ILE A 330 23.13 49.54 -50.12
CA ILE A 330 24.51 49.12 -50.44
C ILE A 330 24.48 48.10 -51.59
N CYS A 331 23.62 47.08 -51.52
CA CYS A 331 23.48 46.07 -52.58
C CYS A 331 23.06 46.68 -53.92
N GLN A 332 22.21 47.71 -53.94
CA GLN A 332 21.84 48.43 -55.17
C GLN A 332 23.04 49.17 -55.79
N ASP A 333 23.88 49.81 -54.98
CA ASP A 333 25.09 50.47 -55.46
C ASP A 333 26.17 49.47 -55.90
N GLN A 334 26.32 48.35 -55.19
CA GLN A 334 27.20 47.25 -55.59
C GLN A 334 26.78 46.68 -56.96
N ALA A 335 25.49 46.37 -57.15
CA ALA A 335 24.96 45.88 -58.43
C ALA A 335 25.16 46.90 -59.57
N ARG A 336 24.92 48.19 -59.30
CA ARG A 336 25.20 49.30 -60.24
C ARG A 336 26.68 49.36 -60.65
N LEU A 337 27.59 49.24 -59.69
CA LEU A 337 29.03 49.27 -59.97
C LEU A 337 29.49 48.01 -60.71
N GLN A 338 28.89 46.85 -60.43
CA GLN A 338 29.16 45.61 -61.14
C GLN A 338 28.67 45.65 -62.60
N GLU A 339 27.49 46.22 -62.87
CA GLU A 339 27.01 46.50 -64.24
C GLU A 339 28.02 47.38 -65.00
N VAL A 340 28.49 48.47 -64.36
CA VAL A 340 29.49 49.37 -64.91
C VAL A 340 30.81 48.65 -65.20
N ARG A 341 31.30 47.82 -64.27
CA ARG A 341 32.54 47.05 -64.42
C ARG A 341 32.45 46.11 -65.63
N CYS A 342 31.44 45.25 -65.68
CA CYS A 342 31.23 44.33 -66.80
C CYS A 342 31.10 45.07 -68.15
N GLY A 343 30.44 46.23 -68.16
CA GLY A 343 30.31 47.07 -69.35
C GLY A 343 31.63 47.71 -69.81
N LEU A 344 32.53 48.08 -68.88
CA LEU A 344 33.86 48.58 -69.19
C LEU A 344 34.82 47.46 -69.62
N GLU A 345 34.77 46.30 -68.97
CA GLU A 345 35.52 45.10 -69.34
C GLU A 345 35.14 44.63 -70.75
N SER A 346 33.84 44.57 -71.06
CA SER A 346 33.35 44.21 -72.41
C SER A 346 33.84 45.20 -73.48
N LEU A 347 33.90 46.50 -73.17
CA LEU A 347 34.48 47.50 -74.06
C LEU A 347 36.00 47.34 -74.23
N ALA A 348 36.72 46.96 -73.18
CA ALA A 348 38.17 46.77 -73.22
C ALA A 348 38.59 45.52 -74.02
N HIS A 349 37.74 44.48 -74.06
CA HIS A 349 37.97 43.25 -74.82
C HIS A 349 37.50 43.31 -76.29
N GLU A 350 36.84 44.39 -76.72
CA GLU A 350 36.41 44.56 -78.12
C GLU A 350 37.62 44.92 -79.01
N ASN A 351 38.03 43.97 -79.85
CA ASN A 351 39.24 44.08 -80.65
C ASN A 351 39.03 44.74 -82.02
N ASP A 352 37.78 44.85 -82.52
CA ASP A 352 37.50 45.55 -83.77
C ASP A 352 37.40 47.08 -83.57
N PRO A 353 38.23 47.91 -84.22
CA PRO A 353 38.25 49.36 -83.98
C PRO A 353 36.92 50.07 -84.31
N PHE A 354 36.15 49.57 -85.30
CA PHE A 354 34.88 50.19 -85.66
C PHE A 354 33.78 49.87 -84.64
N ARG A 355 33.69 48.60 -84.21
CA ARG A 355 32.78 48.12 -83.16
C ARG A 355 33.10 48.77 -81.82
N PHE A 356 34.38 48.84 -81.45
CA PHE A 356 34.82 49.55 -80.25
C PHE A 356 34.36 51.01 -80.25
N ILE A 357 34.61 51.78 -81.33
CA ILE A 357 34.19 53.18 -81.41
C ILE A 357 32.66 53.33 -81.38
N GLN A 358 31.91 52.38 -81.96
CA GLN A 358 30.45 52.38 -81.91
C GLN A 358 29.91 52.08 -80.51
N ALA A 359 30.41 51.04 -79.83
CA ALA A 359 30.02 50.64 -78.48
C ALA A 359 30.48 51.65 -77.41
N TYR A 360 31.66 52.24 -77.55
CA TYR A 360 32.18 53.26 -76.65
C TYR A 360 31.32 54.55 -76.70
N LYS A 361 30.74 54.88 -77.87
CA LYS A 361 29.81 56.01 -78.02
C LYS A 361 28.46 55.79 -77.33
N THR A 362 28.07 54.55 -77.02
CA THR A 362 26.83 54.18 -76.32
C THR A 362 27.12 53.72 -74.88
N THR A 363 27.61 52.49 -74.71
CA THR A 363 27.95 51.86 -73.42
C THR A 363 28.97 52.70 -72.66
N GLY A 364 30.01 53.20 -73.33
CA GLY A 364 31.03 54.05 -72.70
C GLY A 364 30.54 55.43 -72.24
N LYS A 365 29.35 55.88 -72.68
CA LYS A 365 28.66 57.04 -72.08
C LYS A 365 27.78 56.63 -70.91
N GLN A 366 27.10 55.50 -71.01
CA GLN A 366 26.25 54.95 -69.94
C GLN A 366 27.07 54.63 -68.68
N CYS A 367 28.20 53.92 -68.81
CA CYS A 367 29.12 53.65 -67.70
C CYS A 367 29.58 54.94 -67.01
N ARG A 368 30.01 55.95 -67.79
CA ARG A 368 30.39 57.27 -67.24
C ARG A 368 29.23 58.02 -66.57
N LYS A 369 27.99 57.83 -67.01
CA LYS A 369 26.81 58.41 -66.35
C LYS A 369 26.52 57.72 -65.02
N GLN A 370 26.63 56.40 -64.95
CA GLN A 370 26.44 55.63 -63.72
C GLN A 370 27.56 55.90 -62.70
N LEU A 371 28.81 56.07 -63.13
CA LEU A 371 29.96 56.42 -62.27
C LEU A 371 29.87 57.82 -61.63
N ARG A 372 29.07 58.73 -62.20
CA ARG A 372 28.84 60.07 -61.63
C ARG A 372 27.79 60.09 -60.51
N LYS A 373 27.16 58.96 -60.19
CA LYS A 373 26.28 58.85 -59.02
C LYS A 373 27.13 58.61 -57.78
N ASN A 374 26.88 59.41 -56.74
CA ASN A 374 27.49 59.24 -55.43
C ASN A 374 27.20 57.84 -54.87
N MET A 375 28.15 57.31 -54.09
CA MET A 375 27.90 56.14 -53.25
C MET A 375 26.94 56.50 -52.11
N PHE A 376 26.07 55.57 -51.75
CA PHE A 376 25.45 55.59 -50.45
C PHE A 376 26.47 55.25 -49.36
N TYR A 377 26.51 56.07 -48.32
CA TYR A 377 27.22 55.81 -47.07
C TYR A 377 26.15 55.75 -45.95
N PRO A 378 26.05 54.64 -45.20
CA PRO A 378 25.14 54.56 -44.06
C PRO A 378 25.52 55.54 -42.96
N GLU A 379 24.52 56.09 -42.27
CA GLU A 379 24.73 56.62 -40.93
C GLU A 379 24.90 55.43 -39.96
N TYR A 380 25.71 55.64 -38.91
CA TYR A 380 25.91 54.65 -37.85
C TYR A 380 24.56 54.33 -37.19
N VAL A 381 24.26 53.04 -37.03
CA VAL A 381 23.07 52.59 -36.29
C VAL A 381 23.55 52.27 -34.90
N ASP A 382 23.19 53.13 -33.94
CA ASP A 382 23.55 52.89 -32.56
C ASP A 382 22.75 51.73 -31.98
N MET A 383 23.42 50.91 -31.18
CA MET A 383 22.84 49.76 -30.51
C MET A 383 22.85 50.03 -29.01
N GLU A 384 21.97 50.92 -28.56
CA GLU A 384 21.80 51.28 -27.15
C GLU A 384 21.44 50.04 -26.31
N THR A 385 22.45 49.34 -25.78
CA THR A 385 22.26 48.14 -24.93
C THR A 385 21.86 48.51 -23.51
N GLU A 386 22.12 49.74 -23.08
CA GLU A 386 21.76 50.27 -21.76
C GLU A 386 20.25 50.25 -21.54
N VAL A 387 19.47 50.69 -22.54
CA VAL A 387 18.00 50.66 -22.50
C VAL A 387 17.46 49.24 -22.33
N LEU A 388 18.07 48.26 -23.03
CA LEU A 388 17.73 46.85 -22.89
C LEU A 388 18.06 46.34 -21.48
N GLY A 389 19.20 46.72 -20.91
CA GLY A 389 19.59 46.40 -19.53
C GLY A 389 18.55 46.90 -18.52
N VAL A 390 18.19 48.18 -18.58
CA VAL A 390 17.17 48.80 -17.71
C VAL A 390 15.83 48.07 -17.80
N MET A 391 15.36 47.72 -19.01
CA MET A 391 14.13 46.96 -19.20
C MET A 391 14.19 45.55 -18.58
N MET A 392 15.32 44.84 -18.75
CA MET A 392 15.51 43.50 -18.20
C MET A 392 15.60 43.52 -16.67
N GLU A 393 16.23 44.52 -16.07
CA GLU A 393 16.24 44.73 -14.62
C GLU A 393 14.85 45.04 -14.06
N GLU A 394 14.05 45.85 -14.78
CA GLU A 394 12.68 46.16 -14.36
C GLU A 394 11.81 44.89 -14.34
N GLU A 395 11.91 44.04 -15.35
CA GLU A 395 11.23 42.74 -15.39
C GLU A 395 11.75 41.75 -14.34
N MET A 396 13.04 41.83 -13.99
CA MET A 396 13.62 41.06 -12.88
C MET A 396 13.03 41.50 -11.53
N ARG A 397 12.99 42.81 -11.24
CA ARG A 397 12.39 43.36 -10.01
C ARG A 397 10.92 42.96 -9.88
N LYS A 398 10.10 43.18 -10.91
CA LYS A 398 8.68 42.73 -10.92
C LYS A 398 8.55 41.23 -10.62
N PHE A 399 9.42 40.39 -11.19
CA PHE A 399 9.37 38.95 -10.95
C PHE A 399 9.74 38.59 -9.50
N LEU A 400 10.82 39.15 -8.96
CA LEU A 400 11.35 38.81 -7.63
C LEU A 400 10.56 39.45 -6.48
N ASP A 401 10.10 40.68 -6.65
CA ASP A 401 9.50 41.49 -5.58
C ASP A 401 7.98 41.36 -5.55
N GLU A 402 7.31 41.30 -6.72
CA GLU A 402 5.86 41.23 -6.81
C GLU A 402 5.35 39.80 -7.10
N GLU A 403 5.88 39.12 -8.13
CA GLU A 403 5.31 37.85 -8.58
C GLU A 403 5.71 36.66 -7.69
N LEU A 404 6.98 36.51 -7.32
CA LEU A 404 7.46 35.34 -6.60
C LEU A 404 6.96 35.24 -5.14
N PRO A 405 7.01 36.31 -4.31
CA PRO A 405 6.72 36.19 -2.88
C PRO A 405 5.24 35.92 -2.62
N CYS A 406 4.34 36.54 -3.39
CA CYS A 406 2.89 36.38 -3.17
C CYS A 406 2.40 34.94 -3.41
N HIS A 407 3.01 34.18 -4.32
CA HIS A 407 2.63 32.78 -4.56
C HIS A 407 3.18 31.85 -3.47
N ILE A 408 4.40 32.10 -2.98
CA ILE A 408 4.99 31.34 -1.86
C ILE A 408 4.17 31.58 -0.59
N VAL A 409 3.85 32.84 -0.26
CA VAL A 409 3.03 33.19 0.91
C VAL A 409 1.61 32.62 0.79
N ALA A 410 0.98 32.68 -0.40
CA ALA A 410 -0.34 32.08 -0.60
C ALA A 410 -0.35 30.55 -0.39
N ALA A 411 0.72 29.85 -0.82
CA ALA A 411 0.87 28.42 -0.58
C ALA A 411 1.12 28.10 0.89
N ILE A 412 1.97 28.87 1.59
CA ILE A 412 2.21 28.71 3.04
C ILE A 412 0.90 28.90 3.81
N ASN A 413 0.16 30.00 3.57
CA ASN A 413 -1.12 30.25 4.22
C ASN A 413 -2.14 29.12 3.92
N SER A 414 -2.13 28.59 2.69
CA SER A 414 -3.00 27.46 2.33
C SER A 414 -2.63 26.19 3.12
N LEU A 415 -1.35 25.93 3.38
CA LEU A 415 -0.88 24.79 4.18
C LEU A 415 -1.22 24.96 5.66
N CYS A 416 -1.02 26.15 6.23
CA CYS A 416 -1.39 26.44 7.62
C CYS A 416 -2.88 26.18 7.85
N HIS A 417 -3.76 26.73 7.00
CA HIS A 417 -5.21 26.55 7.10
C HIS A 417 -5.74 25.13 6.79
N LEU A 418 -4.88 24.18 6.41
CA LEU A 418 -5.26 22.75 6.40
C LEU A 418 -5.24 22.14 7.81
N SER A 419 -4.52 22.75 8.76
CA SER A 419 -4.33 22.28 10.14
C SER A 419 -5.46 22.78 11.06
N ASP A 420 -5.90 24.04 10.87
CA ASP A 420 -6.91 24.71 11.69
C ASP A 420 -8.31 24.03 11.71
N LEU A 421 -8.53 23.01 10.86
CA LEU A 421 -9.78 22.25 10.79
C LEU A 421 -9.84 21.05 11.75
N GLU A 422 -8.80 20.83 12.56
CA GLU A 422 -8.71 19.67 13.47
C GLU A 422 -9.01 20.01 14.95
N GLU A 423 -9.05 21.30 15.33
CA GLU A 423 -9.18 21.72 16.75
C GLU A 423 -10.62 21.90 17.27
N GLU A 424 -11.65 21.98 16.40
CA GLU A 424 -13.05 22.24 16.82
C GLU A 424 -13.85 20.98 17.27
N GLU A 425 -13.26 19.77 17.30
CA GLU A 425 -13.97 18.52 17.64
C GLU A 425 -13.39 17.74 18.87
N GLU A 426 -12.48 18.32 19.67
CA GLU A 426 -11.90 17.64 20.87
C GLU A 426 -12.55 18.00 22.23
N GLU A 427 -13.66 18.74 22.26
CA GLU A 427 -14.47 18.90 23.48
C GLU A 427 -15.60 17.85 23.57
N GLU A 428 -15.75 17.23 24.75
CA GLU A 428 -16.74 16.18 25.12
C GLU A 428 -16.50 14.72 24.66
N GLU A 429 -15.51 14.01 25.24
CA GLU A 429 -15.72 12.62 25.72
C GLU A 429 -14.65 12.20 26.78
N ASN A 430 -14.54 12.96 27.89
CA ASN A 430 -13.73 12.57 29.07
C ASN A 430 -14.54 12.58 30.38
N GLU A 431 -15.71 11.93 30.36
CA GLU A 431 -16.39 11.49 31.59
C GLU A 431 -16.66 9.97 31.50
N GLU A 432 -16.42 9.28 32.62
CA GLU A 432 -16.50 7.81 32.86
C GLU A 432 -15.21 6.97 32.74
N GLU A 433 -14.07 7.51 33.18
CA GLU A 433 -13.14 6.73 34.03
C GLU A 433 -13.85 6.47 35.38
N ALA A 434 -14.84 5.58 35.36
CA ALA A 434 -15.44 5.03 36.57
C ALA A 434 -14.40 4.14 37.26
N VAL A 435 -13.72 4.72 38.25
CA VAL A 435 -12.91 3.99 39.22
C VAL A 435 -13.84 2.99 39.94
N ASP A 436 -13.86 1.75 39.45
CA ASP A 436 -14.43 0.61 40.16
C ASP A 436 -13.47 0.31 41.35
N ASP A 437 -13.53 1.17 42.38
CA ASP A 437 -13.04 0.92 43.75
C ASP A 437 -13.87 -0.23 44.36
N ASP A 438 -13.57 -1.46 43.92
CA ASP A 438 -13.97 -2.71 44.57
C ASP A 438 -12.73 -3.30 45.29
N ASP A 439 -12.07 -2.49 46.12
CA ASP A 439 -11.26 -2.98 47.24
C ASP A 439 -12.21 -3.44 48.34
N ASP A 440 -12.42 -4.76 48.42
CA ASP A 440 -12.96 -5.45 49.60
C ASP A 440 -12.23 -6.80 49.70
N ASP A 441 -11.28 -6.89 50.63
CA ASP A 441 -10.45 -8.06 50.93
C ASP A 441 -11.27 -9.32 51.27
N ASP A 442 -10.78 -10.51 50.87
CA ASP A 442 -10.61 -11.60 51.84
C ASP A 442 -9.48 -12.58 51.42
N ASP A 443 -8.63 -12.87 52.40
CA ASP A 443 -7.31 -13.49 52.36
C ASP A 443 -7.29 -14.98 51.96
N SER A 444 -6.22 -15.39 51.27
CA SER A 444 -5.56 -16.69 51.52
C SER A 444 -4.13 -16.71 50.95
N SER A 445 -3.26 -15.87 51.50
CA SER A 445 -1.86 -16.14 51.84
C SER A 445 -1.08 -17.13 50.95
N VAL A 446 -0.19 -16.61 50.09
CA VAL A 446 1.10 -17.24 49.77
C VAL A 446 2.20 -16.19 49.63
N GLU A 447 2.85 -15.89 50.75
CA GLU A 447 4.20 -15.31 50.78
C GLU A 447 5.21 -16.36 50.28
N GLU A 448 5.93 -16.08 49.19
CA GLU A 448 7.34 -16.48 49.05
C GLU A 448 8.15 -15.36 48.39
N MET A 449 9.40 -15.21 48.86
CA MET A 449 10.19 -13.99 48.70
C MET A 449 11.25 -14.11 47.60
N ARG A 450 11.51 -12.97 46.93
CA ARG A 450 12.82 -12.45 46.47
C ARG A 450 13.77 -13.31 45.61
N SER A 451 14.14 -12.75 44.45
CA SER A 451 15.49 -12.19 44.13
C SER A 451 15.45 -11.68 42.68
N GLU A 452 15.62 -10.37 42.40
CA GLU A 452 16.88 -9.59 42.28
C GLU A 452 17.52 -9.65 40.86
N GLY A 453 18.03 -8.49 40.40
CA GLY A 453 18.47 -8.18 39.02
C GLY A 453 17.51 -7.17 38.35
N GLU A 454 17.67 -5.84 38.50
CA GLU A 454 18.77 -4.96 38.06
C GLU A 454 19.01 -5.02 36.54
N GLU A 455 18.64 -3.96 35.81
CA GLU A 455 19.48 -2.96 35.09
C GLU A 455 18.55 -1.71 34.94
N GLU A 456 18.83 -0.55 35.55
CA GLU A 456 19.74 0.53 35.11
C GLU A 456 19.21 1.34 33.89
N ASP A 457 18.85 2.60 34.15
CA ASP A 457 18.85 3.72 33.20
C ASP A 457 18.99 5.02 34.03
N GLU A 458 20.19 5.59 34.05
CA GLU A 458 20.49 6.89 34.68
C GLU A 458 20.34 8.01 33.63
N GLU A 459 19.44 8.95 33.94
CA GLU A 459 19.68 10.41 34.01
C GLU A 459 20.65 11.08 33.01
N GLU A 460 20.13 12.00 32.20
CA GLU A 460 20.80 13.28 31.92
C GLU A 460 19.85 14.43 32.30
N GLU A 461 20.39 15.40 33.05
CA GLU A 461 19.73 16.55 33.66
C GLU A 461 19.67 17.73 32.67
N GLU A 462 18.66 18.62 32.76
CA GLU A 462 18.89 20.06 32.58
C GLU A 462 18.12 20.84 33.66
N GLU A 463 18.76 21.89 34.19
CA GLU A 463 18.41 22.60 35.41
C GLU A 463 17.38 23.73 35.17
N GLU A 464 16.55 24.04 36.16
CA GLU A 464 15.83 25.32 36.23
C GLU A 464 16.63 26.32 37.09
N GLU A 465 16.97 27.49 36.53
CA GLU A 465 17.27 28.71 37.30
C GLU A 465 16.51 29.91 36.72
N ASP A 466 15.50 30.32 37.48
CA ASP A 466 15.21 31.68 37.98
C ASP A 466 14.86 32.90 37.07
N ASP A 467 13.84 33.58 37.61
CA ASP A 467 13.61 35.04 37.72
C ASP A 467 13.10 35.88 36.54
N GLU A 468 11.80 36.22 36.69
CA GLU A 468 11.27 37.58 36.86
C GLU A 468 12.17 38.76 36.41
N GLU A 469 11.66 39.64 35.53
CA GLU A 469 11.12 40.93 35.99
C GLU A 469 10.27 41.64 34.92
N ASP A 470 9.31 42.37 35.46
CA ASP A 470 8.14 43.07 34.91
C ASP A 470 8.48 44.38 34.15
N GLU A 471 7.43 45.14 33.78
CA GLU A 471 7.45 46.59 33.40
C GLU A 471 8.09 46.97 32.03
N GLU A 472 7.66 48.02 31.31
CA GLU A 472 6.40 48.79 31.18
C GLU A 472 6.54 49.69 29.92
N GLU A 473 5.42 50.02 29.23
CA GLU A 473 5.22 51.25 28.39
C GLU A 473 6.23 51.53 27.21
N GLU A 474 6.02 52.43 26.24
CA GLU A 474 4.92 53.34 25.87
C GLU A 474 4.88 53.55 24.32
N GLU A 475 4.03 54.47 23.82
CA GLU A 475 3.74 54.71 22.40
C GLU A 475 4.67 55.72 21.65
N GLU A 476 4.60 55.63 20.32
CA GLU A 476 4.54 56.73 19.32
C GLU A 476 5.70 57.71 18.98
N HIS A 477 5.65 58.08 17.68
CA HIS A 477 6.04 59.34 17.01
C HIS A 477 7.51 59.83 16.89
N ASP A 478 8.06 59.59 15.69
CA ASP A 478 8.19 60.63 14.62
C ASP A 478 9.35 61.66 14.60
N HIS A 479 9.71 62.03 13.35
CA HIS A 479 10.53 63.17 12.91
C HIS A 479 12.00 63.24 13.41
N SER A 480 12.99 63.73 12.65
CA SER A 480 13.04 64.20 11.25
C SER A 480 14.51 64.36 10.80
N GLU A 481 14.72 64.53 9.49
CA GLU A 481 15.81 65.27 8.80
C GLU A 481 17.23 65.37 9.43
N ALA A 482 18.27 65.08 8.63
CA ALA A 482 18.95 66.12 7.81
C ALA A 482 20.29 65.66 7.18
N TYR A 483 20.57 66.15 5.96
CA TYR A 483 21.89 66.55 5.41
C TYR A 483 23.10 65.55 5.42
N SER A 484 23.98 65.46 4.42
CA SER A 484 24.08 66.06 3.06
C SER A 484 25.36 65.59 2.34
N PHE A 485 25.47 65.91 1.04
CA PHE A 485 26.72 66.10 0.26
C PHE A 485 27.58 64.87 -0.19
N SER A 486 27.42 64.51 -1.47
CA SER A 486 28.52 64.21 -2.43
C SER A 486 29.04 65.54 -3.06
N PRO A 487 29.93 65.62 -4.08
CA PRO A 487 30.76 64.60 -4.77
C PRO A 487 32.24 65.05 -5.03
N GLY A 488 32.96 64.35 -5.92
CA GLY A 488 34.21 64.73 -6.63
C GLY A 488 34.82 63.50 -7.31
N GLU A 489 34.97 63.39 -8.65
CA GLU A 489 35.90 64.10 -9.57
C GLU A 489 37.37 63.65 -9.37
N GLU A 490 38.22 63.35 -10.39
CA GLU A 490 38.10 63.09 -11.85
C GLU A 490 39.48 62.51 -12.36
N GLU A 491 39.73 62.45 -13.70
CA GLU A 491 41.03 62.18 -14.40
C GLU A 491 41.51 60.68 -14.45
N GLU A 492 41.88 60.00 -15.56
CA GLU A 492 42.76 60.23 -16.76
C GLU A 492 44.27 59.93 -16.47
N GLU A 493 45.17 59.44 -17.37
CA GLU A 493 45.35 59.47 -18.84
C GLU A 493 45.92 58.11 -19.44
N GLU A 494 45.60 57.77 -20.72
CA GLU A 494 46.47 57.24 -21.84
C GLU A 494 47.24 55.85 -21.81
N GLU A 495 47.11 54.99 -22.85
CA GLU A 495 48.05 54.61 -23.97
C GLU A 495 49.15 53.56 -23.57
N GLU A 496 49.76 52.68 -24.39
CA GLU A 496 50.10 52.60 -25.84
C GLU A 496 50.33 51.11 -26.29
N GLU A 497 49.93 50.79 -27.53
CA GLU A 497 50.55 49.98 -28.62
C GLU A 497 51.51 48.74 -28.48
N GLU A 498 51.24 47.74 -29.35
CA GLU A 498 52.17 46.94 -30.23
C GLU A 498 53.14 45.87 -29.63
N GLU A 499 53.65 44.81 -30.31
CA GLU A 499 53.49 44.20 -31.66
C GLU A 499 54.01 42.71 -31.64
N GLU A 500 53.57 41.85 -32.59
CA GLU A 500 54.28 40.70 -33.26
C GLU A 500 55.04 39.60 -32.42
N GLU A 501 55.49 38.42 -32.92
CA GLU A 501 55.45 37.70 -34.23
C GLU A 501 55.55 36.16 -34.00
N ASP A 502 55.52 35.37 -35.09
CA ASP A 502 55.96 33.95 -35.25
C ASP A 502 55.19 32.84 -34.49
N GLY A 503 54.88 31.67 -35.07
CA GLY A 503 55.43 30.88 -36.19
C GLY A 503 55.43 29.41 -35.73
N GLU A 504 55.30 28.34 -36.53
CA GLU A 504 55.52 28.11 -37.97
C GLU A 504 54.52 27.06 -38.52
N GLU A 505 54.50 26.86 -39.84
CA GLU A 505 53.64 25.90 -40.57
C GLU A 505 54.30 24.51 -40.78
N GLU A 506 53.90 23.81 -41.86
CA GLU A 506 54.40 22.52 -42.42
C GLU A 506 53.97 21.20 -41.74
N ASP A 507 53.64 20.12 -42.47
CA ASP A 507 53.18 19.97 -43.87
C ASP A 507 52.63 18.53 -44.10
N GLY A 508 51.98 18.28 -45.25
CA GLY A 508 51.93 16.96 -45.90
C GLY A 508 50.80 15.96 -45.48
N VAL A 509 50.03 15.22 -46.31
CA VAL A 509 49.75 15.06 -47.77
C VAL A 509 49.50 13.55 -48.03
N LEU A 510 48.27 13.19 -48.49
CA LEU A 510 47.88 11.94 -49.21
C LEU A 510 47.92 10.60 -48.39
N GLU A 511 47.22 9.49 -48.72
CA GLU A 511 46.28 9.14 -49.82
C GLU A 511 45.35 7.96 -49.43
N ASP A 512 44.24 7.80 -50.17
CA ASP A 512 43.40 6.61 -50.45
C ASP A 512 43.24 5.40 -49.49
N ALA A 513 41.97 5.04 -49.26
CA ALA A 513 41.49 3.64 -49.36
C ALA A 513 39.97 3.56 -49.63
N VAL A 514 39.59 2.97 -50.76
CA VAL A 514 38.19 2.75 -51.18
C VAL A 514 37.72 1.34 -50.78
N ALA A 515 36.48 1.19 -50.34
CA ALA A 515 35.74 -0.07 -50.39
C ALA A 515 34.25 0.20 -50.68
N VAL A 516 33.71 -0.50 -51.69
CA VAL A 516 32.33 -0.41 -52.20
C VAL A 516 31.76 -1.83 -52.21
N GLU A 517 30.56 -2.02 -51.64
CA GLU A 517 29.51 -2.98 -52.04
C GLU A 517 28.18 -2.27 -51.60
N GLU A 518 27.24 -1.91 -52.49
CA GLU A 518 26.21 -2.77 -53.14
C GLU A 518 25.21 -3.35 -52.09
N GLU A 519 23.88 -3.33 -52.26
CA GLU A 519 23.04 -3.20 -53.48
C GLU A 519 21.64 -2.61 -53.16
N ASP A 520 20.88 -2.22 -54.19
CA ASP A 520 19.53 -1.61 -54.10
C ASP A 520 18.39 -2.60 -53.78
N ASP A 521 17.23 -2.11 -53.32
CA ASP A 521 15.93 -2.64 -53.75
C ASP A 521 14.81 -1.56 -53.65
N GLU A 522 14.33 -1.09 -54.80
CA GLU A 522 13.15 -0.22 -54.93
C GLU A 522 11.88 -1.07 -55.03
N ALA A 523 10.82 -0.70 -54.29
CA ALA A 523 9.48 -1.20 -54.56
C ALA A 523 8.39 -0.14 -54.30
N GLU A 524 8.15 0.74 -55.27
CA GLU A 524 6.82 1.35 -55.41
C GLU A 524 5.80 0.26 -55.83
N GLY A 525 4.61 0.29 -55.23
CA GLY A 525 3.59 -0.75 -55.45
C GLY A 525 2.17 -0.28 -55.13
N VAL A 526 1.61 0.55 -56.00
CA VAL A 526 0.24 1.09 -55.92
C VAL A 526 -0.84 0.00 -55.89
N VAL A 527 -1.64 -0.05 -54.82
CA VAL A 527 -3.10 -0.37 -54.83
C VAL A 527 -3.81 0.20 -53.61
#